data_AF-A0A8H7WXP4-F1
#
_entry.id   AF-A0A8H7WXP4-F1
#
_cell.length_a   1.000
_cell.length_b   1.000
_cell.length_c   1.000
_cell.angle_alpha   90.00
_cell.angle_beta   90.00
_cell.angle_gamma   90.00
#
_symmetry.space_group_name_H-M   'P 1'
#
loop_
_entity.id
_entity.type
_entity.pdbx_description
1 polymer ?
#
loop_
_entity_poly.entity_id
_entity_poly.type
_entity_poly.pdbx_seq_one_letter_code
_entity_poly.pdbx_strand_id
1 'polypeptide(L)'
;MPLSVATDTLLQTPLSRRGEGPGLLLIVPRDYQGRNSDDLDKTLDPDPLQKWAEEGFAVAEVRVGAGADSAIEYCRQAIQALQDLSQCTSKEKVGVI
;
A
#
# COMPACT_ATOMS: atom_id res chain seq x y z
N MET A 1 -9.82 7.60 0.66
CA MET A 1 -8.72 8.35 1.30
C MET A 1 -7.91 7.34 2.10
N PRO A 2 -6.60 7.24 1.88
CA PRO A 2 -5.74 6.37 2.66
C PRO A 2 -5.70 6.79 4.14
N LEU A 3 -5.59 5.81 5.03
CA LEU A 3 -5.40 6.00 6.47
C LEU A 3 -3.91 5.93 6.80
N SER A 4 -3.39 6.90 7.55
CA SER A 4 -2.05 6.80 8.13
C SER A 4 -2.09 5.90 9.37
N VAL A 5 -1.34 4.81 9.35
CA VAL A 5 -1.32 3.81 10.45
C VAL A 5 0.00 3.82 11.24
N ALA A 6 1.06 4.39 10.67
CA ALA A 6 2.34 4.63 11.33
C ALA A 6 3.13 5.74 10.62
N THR A 7 4.29 6.11 11.17
CA THR A 7 5.26 6.94 10.44
C THR A 7 5.67 6.21 9.16
N ASP A 8 5.48 6.84 8.00
CA ASP A 8 5.79 6.29 6.68
C ASP A 8 4.96 5.06 6.26
N THR A 9 3.80 4.83 6.88
CA THR A 9 2.90 3.73 6.49
C THR A 9 1.47 4.22 6.23
N LEU A 10 0.98 3.95 5.02
CA LEU A 10 -0.39 4.24 4.60
C LEU A 10 -1.16 2.95 4.38
N LEU A 11 -2.45 2.95 4.70
CA LEU A 11 -3.37 1.84 4.50
C LEU A 11 -4.55 2.29 3.63
N GLN A 12 -4.84 1.56 2.57
CA GLN A 12 -5.94 1.83 1.65
C GLN A 12 -6.84 0.61 1.55
N THR A 13 -8.13 0.79 1.83
CA THR A 13 -9.15 -0.24 1.59
C THR A 13 -9.29 -0.50 0.09
N PRO A 14 -9.74 -1.70 -0.30
CA PRO A 14 -10.14 -1.96 -1.68
C PRO A 14 -11.13 -0.89 -2.16
N LEU A 15 -10.87 -0.35 -3.35
CA LEU A 15 -11.71 0.61 -4.06
C LEU A 15 -12.54 -0.06 -5.17
N SER A 16 -12.35 -1.37 -5.37
CA SER A 16 -13.22 -2.14 -6.24
C SER A 16 -14.66 -2.18 -5.70
N ARG A 17 -15.62 -2.47 -6.57
CA ARG A 17 -17.03 -2.62 -6.20
C ARG A 17 -17.26 -3.64 -5.07
N ARG A 18 -16.39 -4.64 -4.94
CA ARG A 18 -16.51 -5.67 -3.90
C ARG A 18 -16.25 -5.11 -2.50
N GLY A 19 -15.41 -4.08 -2.38
CA GLY A 19 -15.08 -3.43 -1.10
C GLY A 19 -14.22 -4.27 -0.15
N GLU A 20 -13.86 -5.50 -0.54
CA GLU A 20 -12.99 -6.42 0.19
C GLU A 20 -12.06 -7.14 -0.79
N GLY A 21 -10.89 -7.58 -0.32
CA GLY A 21 -9.93 -8.30 -1.15
C GLY A 21 -8.66 -8.72 -0.43
N PRO A 22 -7.75 -9.40 -1.14
CA PRO A 22 -6.50 -9.88 -0.57
C PRO A 22 -5.58 -8.72 -0.17
N GLY A 23 -4.72 -8.96 0.82
CA GLY A 23 -3.74 -7.98 1.27
C GLY A 23 -2.55 -7.87 0.32
N LEU A 24 -2.07 -6.64 0.11
CA LEU A 24 -0.90 -6.30 -0.68
C LEU A 24 -0.03 -5.31 0.10
N LEU A 25 1.23 -5.67 0.34
CA LEU A 25 2.25 -4.77 0.86
C LEU A 25 2.99 -4.14 -0.32
N LEU A 26 2.99 -2.82 -0.39
CA LEU A 26 3.68 -2.02 -1.38
C LEU A 26 4.88 -1.33 -0.72
N ILE A 27 6.09 -1.62 -1.17
CA ILE A 27 7.30 -1.02 -0.60
C ILE A 27 7.85 0.01 -1.60
N VAL A 28 7.94 1.27 -1.16
CA VAL A 28 8.44 2.38 -2.00
C VAL A 28 9.58 3.13 -1.31
N PRO A 29 10.45 3.83 -2.07
CA PRO A 29 11.44 4.73 -1.49
C PRO A 29 10.79 5.81 -0.61
N ARG A 30 11.49 6.24 0.45
CA ARG A 30 11.00 7.30 1.37
C ARG A 30 10.66 8.60 0.65
N ASP A 31 11.43 8.95 -0.37
CA ASP A 31 11.28 10.14 -1.20
C ASP A 31 10.35 9.91 -2.40
N TYR A 32 9.55 8.84 -2.42
CA TYR A 32 8.55 8.63 -3.45
C TYR A 32 7.51 9.77 -3.46
N GLN A 33 7.55 10.57 -4.53
CA GLN A 33 6.68 11.74 -4.74
C GLN A 33 5.40 11.41 -5.53
N GLY A 34 5.15 10.12 -5.84
CA GLY A 34 4.12 9.75 -6.82
C GLY A 34 4.62 9.87 -8.26
N ARG A 35 3.70 9.92 -9.22
CA ARG A 35 4.03 10.19 -10.62
C ARG A 35 4.52 11.62 -10.83
N ASN A 36 5.55 11.77 -11.65
CA ASN A 36 5.97 13.08 -12.15
C ASN A 36 4.92 13.63 -13.13
N SER A 37 4.80 14.96 -13.22
CA SER A 37 3.86 15.63 -14.14
C SER A 37 4.01 15.18 -15.59
N ASP A 38 5.25 14.88 -16.03
CA ASP A 38 5.57 14.44 -17.39
C ASP A 38 5.11 12.99 -17.68
N ASP A 39 4.75 12.22 -16.66
CA ASP A 39 4.26 10.85 -16.79
C ASP A 39 2.73 10.76 -16.85
N LEU A 40 2.01 11.85 -16.53
CA LEU A 40 0.55 11.89 -16.60
C LEU A 40 0.04 11.70 -18.04
N ASP A 41 0.82 12.11 -19.04
CA ASP A 41 0.47 11.96 -20.45
C ASP A 41 0.82 10.56 -21.01
N LYS A 42 1.59 9.75 -20.27
CA LYS A 42 2.08 8.44 -20.73
C LYS A 42 1.21 7.27 -20.28
N THR A 43 0.48 7.43 -19.18
CA THR A 43 -0.40 6.39 -18.64
C THR A 43 -1.61 6.97 -17.92
N LEU A 44 -2.76 6.32 -18.12
CA LEU A 44 -4.00 6.64 -17.40
C LEU A 44 -4.05 6.03 -16.00
N ASP A 45 -3.14 5.10 -15.69
CA ASP A 45 -3.12 4.42 -14.39
C ASP A 45 -2.76 5.39 -13.26
N PRO A 46 -3.47 5.38 -12.11
CA PRO A 46 -3.12 6.21 -10.96
C PRO A 46 -1.83 5.77 -10.27
N ASP A 47 -1.44 6.46 -9.20
CA ASP A 47 -0.28 6.04 -8.39
C ASP A 47 -0.49 4.62 -7.83
N PRO A 48 0.59 3.83 -7.60
CA PRO A 48 0.48 2.40 -7.29
C PRO A 48 -0.46 2.06 -6.12
N LEU A 49 -0.47 2.86 -5.05
CA LEU A 49 -1.38 2.68 -3.92
C LEU A 49 -2.85 2.71 -4.35
N GLN A 50 -3.22 3.67 -5.19
CA GLN A 50 -4.59 3.79 -5.69
C GLN A 50 -4.88 2.73 -6.74
N LYS A 51 -3.96 2.50 -7.69
CA LYS A 51 -4.13 1.52 -8.77
C LYS A 51 -4.49 0.14 -8.22
N TRP A 52 -3.69 -0.37 -7.29
CA TRP A 52 -3.94 -1.70 -6.74
C TRP A 52 -5.19 -1.76 -5.87
N ALA A 53 -5.55 -0.66 -5.20
CA ALA A 53 -6.82 -0.60 -4.50
C ALA A 53 -8.02 -0.65 -5.45
N GLU A 54 -7.95 0.02 -6.61
CA GLU A 54 -8.98 -0.04 -7.67
C GLU A 54 -9.12 -1.45 -8.26
N GLU A 55 -8.02 -2.18 -8.40
CA GLU A 55 -8.00 -3.62 -8.78
C GLU A 55 -8.53 -4.54 -7.67
N GLY A 56 -8.83 -4.00 -6.49
CA GLY A 56 -9.52 -4.70 -5.41
C GLY A 56 -8.62 -5.26 -4.31
N PHE A 57 -7.38 -4.82 -4.21
CA PHE A 57 -6.50 -5.19 -3.09
C PHE A 57 -6.71 -4.28 -1.88
N ALA A 58 -6.55 -4.83 -0.68
CA ALA A 58 -6.30 -4.05 0.51
C ALA A 58 -4.81 -3.74 0.55
N VAL A 59 -4.42 -2.48 0.41
CA VAL A 59 -3.01 -2.11 0.17
C VAL A 59 -2.44 -1.40 1.37
N ALA A 60 -1.28 -1.84 1.85
CA ALA A 60 -0.46 -1.08 2.78
C ALA A 60 0.82 -0.61 2.06
N GLU A 61 1.03 0.69 1.97
CA GLU A 61 2.25 1.30 1.44
C GLU A 61 3.20 1.59 2.60
N VAL A 62 4.45 1.13 2.47
CA VAL A 62 5.54 1.43 3.39
C VAL A 62 6.61 2.21 2.64
N ARG A 63 6.99 3.37 3.18
CA ARG A 63 8.04 4.21 2.62
C ARG A 63 9.37 4.01 3.35
N VAL A 64 10.36 3.47 2.66
CA VAL A 64 11.63 3.03 3.25
C VAL A 64 12.79 3.92 2.79
N GLY A 65 13.57 4.43 3.74
CA GLY A 65 14.81 5.16 3.49
C GLY A 65 16.06 4.25 3.53
N ALA A 66 17.25 4.84 3.46
CA ALA A 66 18.50 4.08 3.60
C ALA A 66 18.68 3.59 5.06
N GLY A 67 18.50 2.29 5.29
CA GLY A 67 18.66 1.63 6.60
C GLY A 67 17.74 0.41 6.76
N ALA A 68 18.30 -0.77 7.00
CA ALA A 68 17.56 -2.04 6.99
C ALA A 68 16.68 -2.27 8.23
N ASP A 69 17.13 -1.83 9.41
CA ASP A 69 16.47 -2.16 10.68
C ASP A 69 15.08 -1.50 10.81
N SER A 70 14.93 -0.26 10.34
CA SER A 70 13.64 0.43 10.32
C SER A 70 12.68 -0.15 9.28
N ALA A 71 13.19 -0.67 8.16
CA ALA A 71 12.37 -1.19 7.07
C ALA A 71 11.56 -2.42 7.50
N ILE A 72 12.21 -3.36 8.20
CA ILE A 72 11.55 -4.59 8.67
C ILE A 72 10.43 -4.26 9.65
N GLU A 73 10.66 -3.31 10.56
CA GLU A 73 9.66 -2.90 11.54
C GLU A 73 8.45 -2.23 10.87
N TYR A 74 8.66 -1.34 9.91
CA TYR A 74 7.57 -0.74 9.15
C TYR A 74 6.77 -1.78 8.35
N CYS A 75 7.44 -2.75 7.74
CA CYS A 75 6.77 -3.87 7.07
C CYS A 75 5.92 -4.70 8.05
N ARG A 76 6.40 -4.98 9.27
CA ARG A 76 5.60 -5.69 10.29
C ARG A 76 4.35 -4.90 10.67
N GLN A 77 4.48 -3.60 10.90
CA GLN A 77 3.36 -2.72 11.25
C GLN A 77 2.32 -2.67 10.13
N ALA A 78 2.77 -2.57 8.87
CA ALA A 78 1.91 -2.60 7.69
C ALA A 78 1.17 -3.93 7.54
N ILE A 79 1.86 -5.06 7.74
CA ILE A 79 1.23 -6.39 7.71
C ILE A 79 0.20 -6.52 8.83
N GLN A 80 0.51 -6.07 10.05
CA GLN A 80 -0.45 -6.08 11.15
C GLN A 80 -1.68 -5.22 10.82
N ALA A 81 -1.49 -4.04 10.25
CA ALA A 81 -2.59 -3.18 9.82
C ALA A 81 -3.50 -3.84 8.77
N LEU A 82 -2.93 -4.58 7.81
CA LEU A 82 -3.70 -5.39 6.86
C LEU A 82 -4.44 -6.54 7.55
N GLN A 83 -3.84 -7.15 8.56
CA GLN A 83 -4.47 -8.22 9.35
C GLN A 83 -5.62 -7.71 10.20
N ASP A 84 -5.55 -6.48 10.69
CA ASP A 84 -6.62 -5.90 11.51
C ASP A 84 -7.75 -5.29 10.64
N LEU A 85 -7.48 -4.99 9.37
CA LEU A 85 -8.45 -4.38 8.47
C LEU A 85 -9.57 -5.36 8.04
N SER A 86 -10.83 -5.11 8.41
CA SER A 86 -11.94 -6.04 8.12
C SER A 86 -12.14 -6.32 6.62
N GLN A 87 -11.82 -5.37 5.75
CA GLN A 87 -11.90 -5.50 4.29
C GLN A 87 -10.78 -6.36 3.67
N CYS A 88 -9.74 -6.72 4.43
CA CYS A 88 -8.69 -7.60 3.97
C CYS A 88 -9.08 -9.07 4.21
N THR A 89 -9.29 -9.83 3.14
CA THR A 89 -9.80 -11.20 3.21
C THR A 89 -8.72 -12.24 3.52
N SER A 90 -7.46 -11.92 3.26
CA SER A 90 -6.31 -12.82 3.46
C SER A 90 -5.47 -12.36 4.64
N LYS A 91 -5.69 -12.97 5.81
CA LYS A 91 -5.01 -12.60 7.06
C LYS A 91 -3.65 -13.28 7.23
N GLU A 92 -3.49 -14.47 6.68
CA GLU A 92 -2.29 -15.29 6.87
C GLU A 92 -1.23 -15.07 5.77
N LYS A 93 -1.62 -14.47 4.65
CA LYS A 93 -0.79 -14.31 3.45
C LYS A 93 -0.99 -12.93 2.87
N VAL A 94 0.11 -12.31 2.45
CA VAL A 94 0.13 -10.98 1.85
C VAL A 94 1.01 -11.04 0.61
N GLY A 95 0.57 -10.43 -0.49
CA GLY A 95 1.44 -10.17 -1.63
C GLY A 95 2.45 -9.07 -1.27
N VAL A 96 3.60 -9.04 -1.93
CA VAL A 96 4.62 -7.99 -1.75
C VAL A 96 5.09 -7.53 -3.13
N ILE A 97 5.18 -6.21 -3.33
CA ILE A 97 5.73 -5.56 -4.52
C ILE A 97 6.73 -4.49 -4.07
#